data_AF-A0A9P5XVP5-F1
#
_entry.id   AF-A0A9P5XVP5-F1
#
_cell.length_a   1.000
_cell.length_b   1.000
_cell.length_c   1.000
_cell.angle_alpha   90.00
_cell.angle_beta   90.00
_cell.angle_gamma   90.00
#
_symmetry.space_group_name_H-M   'P 1'
#
loop_
_entity.id
_entity.type
_entity.pdbx_description
1 polymer ?
#
loop_
_entity_poly.entity_id
_entity_poly.type
_entity_poly.pdbx_seq_one_letter_code
_entity_poly.pdbx_strand_id
1 'polypeptide(L)'
;MHHFRVSHFFPGFRVLGPAVRGCNELAHGGGRVGDNNNSMVSKIKNEYIDPSLLLSEKSEEAQKTKKSSLQSFTDGRRANAWQLARWPLHKNMTWDRVQIYLPRSYLAKDGEDIRTISMGEDINQFVHRYYLESVDLKTNDWVNFVHTDKVIAKRHEFLGPDPRVAGYYYDDRGDIHIRWWDGFLSDQWMGSKKWKLGVRWDGSQWIEHYT
;
A
#
# COMPACT_ATOMS: atom_id res chain seq x y z
N MET A 1 -0.27 -39.69 -40.23
CA MET A 1 1.11 -39.30 -40.58
C MET A 1 1.05 -38.03 -41.43
N HIS A 2 1.43 -36.89 -40.88
CA HIS A 2 2.21 -35.86 -41.57
C HIS A 2 2.61 -34.79 -40.54
N HIS A 3 3.93 -34.65 -40.40
CA HIS A 3 4.63 -33.66 -39.58
C HIS A 3 4.48 -32.26 -40.17
N PHE A 4 4.33 -31.24 -39.32
CA PHE A 4 4.94 -29.94 -39.54
C PHE A 4 5.39 -29.33 -38.20
N ARG A 5 6.71 -29.29 -38.02
CA ARG A 5 7.44 -28.44 -37.07
C ARG A 5 7.91 -27.22 -37.87
N VAL A 6 7.72 -26.01 -37.36
CA VAL A 6 8.58 -24.87 -37.71
C VAL A 6 8.82 -24.03 -36.46
N SER A 7 10.02 -24.18 -35.92
CA SER A 7 10.67 -23.35 -34.93
C SER A 7 11.18 -22.06 -35.58
N HIS A 8 10.89 -20.90 -35.00
CA HIS A 8 11.59 -19.65 -35.32
C HIS A 8 12.49 -19.22 -34.16
N PHE A 9 13.73 -19.01 -34.55
CA PHE A 9 14.93 -18.67 -33.80
C PHE A 9 15.19 -17.19 -34.09
N PHE A 10 15.40 -16.35 -33.07
CA PHE A 10 15.93 -14.99 -33.27
C PHE A 10 17.12 -14.76 -32.33
N PRO A 11 18.30 -14.38 -32.87
CA PRO A 11 19.52 -14.22 -32.11
C PRO A 11 19.75 -12.78 -31.62
N GLY A 12 20.36 -12.69 -30.44
CA GLY A 12 21.51 -11.87 -30.10
C GLY A 12 21.54 -10.38 -30.48
N PHE A 13 21.53 -9.52 -29.47
CA PHE A 13 22.27 -8.25 -29.49
C PHE A 13 23.08 -8.09 -28.20
N ARG A 14 24.40 -8.27 -28.31
CA ARG A 14 25.41 -7.80 -27.34
C ARG A 14 25.94 -6.47 -27.87
N VAL A 15 25.90 -5.42 -27.05
CA VAL A 15 26.64 -4.18 -27.31
C VAL A 15 27.79 -4.10 -26.30
N LEU A 16 29.01 -4.10 -26.84
CA LEU A 16 30.28 -3.85 -26.16
C LEU A 16 30.69 -2.39 -26.36
N GLY A 17 31.29 -1.79 -25.34
CA GLY A 17 32.14 -0.59 -25.44
C GLY A 17 32.24 0.20 -24.14
N PRO A 18 33.29 1.01 -23.94
CA PRO A 18 34.70 0.59 -23.91
C PRO A 18 35.38 0.86 -22.56
N ALA A 19 36.49 0.18 -22.35
CA ALA A 19 37.42 0.38 -21.23
C ALA A 19 38.22 1.69 -21.41
N VAL A 20 38.38 2.46 -20.34
CA VAL A 20 39.37 3.53 -20.24
C VAL A 20 40.33 3.21 -19.10
N ARG A 21 41.59 2.93 -19.48
CA ARG A 21 42.76 2.91 -18.61
C ARG A 21 43.22 4.34 -18.37
N GLY A 22 43.60 4.65 -17.13
CA GLY A 22 44.40 5.81 -16.77
C GLY A 22 45.23 5.49 -15.54
N CYS A 23 46.51 5.16 -15.77
CA CYS A 23 47.56 5.08 -14.75
C CYS A 23 47.96 6.49 -14.30
N ASN A 24 48.37 6.60 -13.03
CA ASN A 24 49.40 7.47 -12.42
C ASN A 24 49.08 7.58 -10.92
N GLU A 25 49.98 7.64 -9.95
CA GLU A 25 51.45 7.56 -9.86
C GLU A 25 51.77 7.48 -8.36
N LEU A 26 52.98 7.03 -8.03
CA LEU A 26 53.49 6.72 -6.70
C LEU A 26 53.68 7.97 -5.80
N ALA A 27 53.52 7.81 -4.49
CA ALA A 27 54.36 8.51 -3.51
C ALA A 27 54.48 7.73 -2.19
N HIS A 28 55.73 7.53 -1.78
CA HIS A 28 56.20 6.94 -0.53
C HIS A 28 56.04 7.90 0.69
N GLY A 29 55.99 7.30 1.88
CA GLY A 29 56.25 7.93 3.18
C GLY A 29 55.22 7.45 4.21
N GLY A 30 55.52 6.65 5.24
CA GLY A 30 56.71 6.63 6.07
C GLY A 30 56.45 7.46 7.33
N GLY A 31 56.01 6.82 8.43
CA GLY A 31 56.27 7.32 9.77
C GLY A 31 55.10 7.49 10.75
N ARG A 32 55.30 6.84 11.91
CA ARG A 32 54.97 7.27 13.29
C ARG A 32 53.61 6.91 13.90
N VAL A 33 53.74 5.91 14.78
CA VAL A 33 53.19 5.82 16.15
C VAL A 33 52.84 7.19 16.76
N GLY A 34 51.63 7.27 17.29
CA GLY A 34 51.15 8.38 18.11
C GLY A 34 49.87 7.96 18.81
N ASP A 35 50.02 7.36 19.99
CA ASP A 35 48.97 7.31 21.01
C ASP A 35 48.44 8.73 21.23
N ASN A 36 47.13 8.91 21.15
CA ASN A 36 46.45 10.04 21.79
C ASN A 36 45.00 9.67 22.07
N ASN A 37 44.75 9.39 23.35
CA ASN A 37 43.44 9.25 23.95
C ASN A 37 42.64 10.54 23.74
N ASN A 38 41.73 10.52 22.77
CA ASN A 38 40.81 11.61 22.53
C ASN A 38 39.66 11.52 23.55
N SER A 39 39.81 12.25 24.65
CA SER A 39 38.73 12.61 25.56
C SER A 39 37.72 13.49 24.81
N MET A 40 36.78 12.85 24.11
CA MET A 40 35.65 13.53 23.50
C MET A 40 34.49 13.47 24.50
N VAL A 41 34.48 14.44 25.40
CA VAL A 41 33.27 14.85 26.14
C VAL A 41 32.24 15.22 25.08
N SER A 42 31.30 14.31 24.83
CA SER A 42 30.14 14.57 23.99
C SER A 42 29.32 15.66 24.67
N LYS A 43 29.45 16.88 24.15
CA LYS A 43 28.50 17.96 24.42
C LYS A 43 27.14 17.48 23.92
N ILE A 44 26.33 16.96 24.83
CA ILE A 44 24.90 16.77 24.63
C ILE A 44 24.36 18.16 24.27
N LYS A 45 24.10 18.40 22.98
CA LYS A 45 23.31 19.54 22.54
C LYS A 45 21.92 19.28 23.10
N ASN A 46 21.63 19.90 24.23
CA ASN A 46 20.29 20.01 24.77
C ASN A 46 19.54 20.88 23.77
N GLU A 47 18.90 20.27 22.78
CA GLU A 47 17.99 20.97 21.88
C GLU A 47 16.92 21.60 22.77
N TYR A 48 16.85 22.93 22.74
CA TYR A 48 15.79 23.68 23.39
C TYR A 48 14.49 23.34 22.68
N ILE A 49 13.74 22.39 23.24
CA ILE A 49 12.35 22.17 22.87
C ILE A 49 11.59 23.35 23.49
N ASP A 50 11.22 24.31 22.66
CA ASP A 50 10.41 25.45 23.08
C ASP A 50 9.10 24.93 23.71
N PRO A 51 8.86 25.16 25.01
CA PRO A 51 7.65 24.70 25.68
C PRO A 51 6.36 25.26 25.06
N SER A 52 6.44 26.35 24.29
CA SER A 52 5.31 26.93 23.56
C SER A 52 4.92 26.15 22.29
N LEU A 53 5.81 25.27 21.78
CA LEU A 53 5.49 24.32 20.70
C LEU A 53 4.74 23.08 21.20
N LEU A 54 4.70 22.88 22.52
CA LEU A 54 3.76 21.96 23.16
C LEU A 54 2.45 22.71 23.41
N LEU A 55 1.78 23.12 22.33
CA LEU A 55 0.34 23.36 22.41
C LEU A 55 -0.25 22.12 23.06
N SER A 56 -0.69 22.27 24.31
CA SER A 56 -1.39 21.20 25.03
C SER A 56 -2.41 20.64 24.05
N GLU A 57 -2.38 19.34 23.79
CA GLU A 57 -3.28 18.69 22.82
C GLU A 57 -4.76 18.98 23.13
N LYS A 58 -5.04 19.43 24.35
CA LYS A 58 -6.35 19.84 24.83
C LYS A 58 -6.75 21.26 24.47
N SER A 59 -5.83 22.12 23.99
CA SER A 59 -6.15 23.48 23.56
C SER A 59 -7.14 23.46 22.39
N GLU A 60 -8.04 24.44 22.34
CA GLU A 60 -9.06 24.53 21.28
C GLU A 60 -8.44 24.62 19.87
N GLU A 61 -7.31 25.32 19.76
CA GLU A 61 -6.56 25.44 18.51
C GLU A 61 -5.94 24.09 18.06
N ALA A 62 -5.38 23.32 18.99
CA ALA A 62 -4.88 21.97 18.70
C ALA A 62 -6.01 21.03 18.26
N GLN A 63 -7.19 21.11 18.89
CA GLN A 63 -8.34 20.30 18.49
C GLN A 63 -8.88 20.70 17.12
N LYS A 64 -8.92 22.00 16.81
CA LYS A 64 -9.35 22.50 15.50
C LYS A 64 -8.41 22.04 14.39
N THR A 65 -7.09 22.17 14.59
CA THR A 65 -6.09 21.71 13.62
C THR A 65 -6.13 20.19 13.44
N LYS A 66 -6.28 19.43 14.54
CA LYS A 66 -6.50 17.98 14.49
C LYS A 66 -7.68 17.60 13.62
N LYS A 67 -8.84 18.26 13.84
CA LYS A 67 -10.06 18.00 13.07
C LYS A 67 -9.90 18.37 11.60
N SER A 68 -9.28 19.51 11.29
CA SER A 68 -9.02 19.89 9.89
C SER A 68 -8.06 18.92 9.20
N SER A 69 -6.98 18.50 9.88
CA SER A 69 -6.05 17.52 9.33
C SER A 69 -6.73 16.18 9.08
N LEU A 70 -7.53 15.70 10.04
CA LEU A 70 -8.31 14.47 9.89
C LEU A 70 -9.26 14.54 8.68
N GLN A 71 -9.93 15.68 8.49
CA GLN A 71 -10.81 15.91 7.35
C GLN A 71 -10.02 15.88 6.04
N SER A 72 -8.91 16.63 5.96
CA SER A 72 -8.06 16.66 4.77
C SER A 72 -7.51 15.28 4.39
N PHE A 73 -7.09 14.47 5.36
CA PHE A 73 -6.64 13.11 5.07
C PHE A 73 -7.81 12.21 4.63
N THR A 74 -8.97 12.33 5.28
CA THR A 74 -10.16 11.57 4.87
C THR A 74 -10.57 11.90 3.44
N ASP A 75 -10.59 13.19 3.08
CA ASP A 75 -10.91 13.63 1.72
C ASP A 75 -9.85 13.22 0.72
N GLY A 76 -8.56 13.28 1.08
CA GLY A 76 -7.48 12.74 0.27
C GLY A 76 -7.62 11.23 0.02
N ARG A 77 -8.02 10.46 1.03
CA ARG A 77 -8.28 9.01 0.88
C ARG A 77 -9.45 8.75 -0.05
N ARG A 78 -10.54 9.50 0.09
CA ARG A 78 -11.72 9.42 -0.78
C ARG A 78 -11.37 9.76 -2.23
N ALA A 79 -10.58 10.82 -2.45
CA ALA A 79 -10.18 11.26 -3.77
C ALA A 79 -9.27 10.24 -4.48
N ASN A 80 -8.40 9.55 -3.73
CA ASN A 80 -7.49 8.55 -4.27
C ASN A 80 -8.09 7.13 -4.34
N ALA A 81 -9.26 6.90 -3.73
CA ALA A 81 -9.92 5.61 -3.77
C ALA A 81 -10.48 5.32 -5.17
N TRP A 82 -9.97 4.27 -5.80
CA TRP A 82 -10.36 3.90 -7.16
C TRP A 82 -11.53 2.90 -7.15
N GLN A 83 -12.46 3.08 -8.09
CA GLN A 83 -13.64 2.23 -8.23
C GLN A 83 -13.25 0.84 -8.71
N LEU A 84 -13.71 -0.19 -8.00
CA LEU A 84 -13.33 -1.58 -8.32
C LEU A 84 -13.82 -2.04 -9.70
N ALA A 85 -14.93 -1.47 -10.20
CA ALA A 85 -15.46 -1.74 -11.53
C ALA A 85 -14.64 -1.09 -12.67
N ARG A 86 -13.64 -0.25 -12.36
CA ARG A 86 -12.77 0.41 -13.33
C ARG A 86 -11.35 -0.14 -13.25
N TRP A 87 -10.69 -0.22 -14.40
CA TRP A 87 -9.30 -0.63 -14.47
C TRP A 87 -8.39 0.32 -13.65
N PRO A 88 -7.52 -0.21 -12.78
CA PRO A 88 -6.64 0.63 -11.97
C PRO A 88 -5.55 1.28 -12.82
N LEU A 89 -5.35 2.59 -12.65
CA LEU A 89 -4.32 3.36 -13.38
C LEU A 89 -2.95 3.32 -12.71
N HIS A 90 -2.93 3.25 -11.39
CA HIS A 90 -1.69 3.19 -10.61
C HIS A 90 -1.26 1.73 -10.43
N LYS A 91 0.04 1.47 -10.59
CA LYS A 91 0.61 0.16 -10.28
C LYS A 91 1.06 0.11 -8.84
N ASN A 92 0.78 -0.99 -8.15
CA ASN A 92 1.33 -1.25 -6.82
C ASN A 92 2.04 -2.60 -6.82
N MET A 93 3.36 -2.56 -7.02
CA MET A 93 4.18 -3.76 -7.21
C MET A 93 4.55 -4.36 -5.86
N THR A 94 4.38 -5.67 -5.69
CA THR A 94 4.92 -6.41 -4.55
C THR A 94 6.42 -6.64 -4.69
N TRP A 95 7.16 -6.44 -3.60
CA TRP A 95 8.59 -6.79 -3.53
C TRP A 95 8.85 -8.18 -2.99
N ASP A 96 7.89 -8.74 -2.26
CA ASP A 96 7.98 -10.05 -1.63
C ASP A 96 6.78 -10.92 -2.00
N ARG A 97 6.91 -12.21 -1.74
CA ARG A 97 5.78 -13.14 -1.81
C ARG A 97 4.94 -12.97 -0.55
N VAL A 98 3.69 -12.54 -0.73
CA VAL A 98 2.79 -12.15 0.37
C VAL A 98 1.41 -12.77 0.18
N GLN A 99 0.66 -12.94 1.27
CA GLN A 99 -0.74 -13.31 1.17
C GLN A 99 -1.61 -12.05 1.11
N ILE A 100 -2.77 -12.15 0.45
CA ILE A 100 -3.78 -11.11 0.42
C ILE A 100 -5.13 -11.70 0.84
N TYR A 101 -5.80 -11.00 1.76
CA TYR A 101 -7.15 -11.32 2.21
C TYR A 101 -8.17 -10.58 1.33
N LEU A 102 -9.07 -11.34 0.71
CA LEU A 102 -10.06 -10.88 -0.24
C LEU A 102 -11.47 -11.15 0.31
N PRO A 103 -12.12 -10.16 0.95
CA PRO A 103 -13.49 -10.30 1.42
C PRO A 103 -14.45 -10.74 0.32
N ARG A 104 -15.36 -11.66 0.65
CA ARG A 104 -16.40 -12.13 -0.27
C ARG A 104 -17.62 -11.21 -0.29
N SER A 105 -17.86 -10.50 0.82
CA SER A 105 -18.97 -9.55 0.98
C SER A 105 -18.60 -8.37 1.85
N TYR A 106 -19.50 -7.38 1.91
CA TYR A 106 -19.37 -6.21 2.78
C TYR A 106 -19.11 -6.60 4.23
N LEU A 107 -18.04 -6.07 4.83
CA LEU A 107 -17.54 -6.44 6.16
C LEU A 107 -17.20 -7.93 6.29
N ALA A 108 -16.80 -8.58 5.20
CA ALA A 108 -16.38 -9.98 5.17
C ALA A 108 -17.36 -10.95 5.88
N LYS A 109 -18.67 -10.66 5.84
CA LYS A 109 -19.69 -11.46 6.56
C LYS A 109 -19.72 -12.92 6.10
N ASP A 110 -19.44 -13.13 4.82
CA ASP A 110 -19.41 -14.45 4.19
C ASP A 110 -17.98 -15.05 4.11
N GLY A 111 -17.05 -14.44 4.86
CA GLY A 111 -15.64 -14.82 4.92
C GLY A 111 -14.75 -14.10 3.91
N GLU A 112 -13.51 -14.56 3.85
CA GLU A 112 -12.44 -14.02 3.01
C GLU A 112 -11.76 -15.17 2.27
N ASP A 113 -11.40 -14.93 1.01
CA ASP A 113 -10.47 -15.79 0.29
C ASP A 113 -9.05 -15.32 0.55
N ILE A 114 -8.15 -16.27 0.83
CA ILE A 114 -6.72 -15.99 0.97
C ILE A 114 -6.03 -16.41 -0.31
N ARG A 115 -5.32 -15.47 -0.94
CA ARG A 115 -4.53 -15.72 -2.15
C ARG A 115 -3.10 -15.31 -1.93
N THR A 116 -2.18 -15.95 -2.65
CA THR A 116 -0.76 -15.60 -2.62
C THR A 116 -0.43 -14.75 -3.84
N ILE A 117 0.13 -13.57 -3.61
CA ILE A 117 0.67 -12.70 -4.65
C ILE A 117 2.16 -13.01 -4.81
N SER A 118 2.60 -13.20 -6.05
CA SER A 118 4.01 -13.46 -6.34
C SER A 118 4.83 -12.16 -6.27
N MET A 119 6.15 -12.28 -6.07
CA MET A 119 7.05 -11.14 -6.16
C MET A 119 6.98 -10.49 -7.56
N GLY A 120 6.92 -9.16 -7.60
CA GLY A 120 6.84 -8.38 -8.84
C GLY A 120 5.47 -8.38 -9.50
N GLU A 121 4.41 -8.83 -8.82
CA GLU A 121 3.05 -8.75 -9.32
C GLU A 121 2.38 -7.43 -8.87
N ASP A 122 1.49 -6.90 -9.70
CA ASP A 122 0.73 -5.68 -9.40
C ASP A 122 -0.53 -6.00 -8.59
N ILE A 123 -0.55 -5.60 -7.32
CA ILE A 123 -1.66 -5.83 -6.40
C ILE A 123 -2.96 -5.24 -6.93
N ASN A 124 -2.93 -4.04 -7.51
CA ASN A 124 -4.15 -3.38 -7.99
C ASN A 124 -4.78 -4.18 -9.13
N GLN A 125 -3.98 -4.62 -10.09
CA GLN A 125 -4.46 -5.45 -11.19
C GLN A 125 -4.93 -6.83 -10.72
N PHE A 126 -4.21 -7.43 -9.77
CA PHE A 126 -4.61 -8.70 -9.16
C PHE A 126 -6.00 -8.58 -8.51
N VAL A 127 -6.20 -7.57 -7.65
CA VAL A 127 -7.48 -7.31 -6.96
C VAL A 127 -8.59 -7.03 -7.95
N HIS A 128 -8.36 -6.16 -8.94
CA HIS A 128 -9.35 -5.86 -9.98
C HIS A 128 -9.79 -7.13 -10.72
N ARG A 129 -8.84 -7.96 -11.19
CA ARG A 129 -9.18 -9.20 -11.91
C ARG A 129 -10.00 -10.15 -11.05
N TYR A 130 -9.59 -10.39 -9.81
CA TYR A 130 -10.31 -11.26 -8.88
C TYR A 130 -11.77 -10.80 -8.72
N TYR A 131 -11.99 -9.51 -8.49
CA TYR A 131 -13.33 -9.00 -8.22
C TYR A 131 -14.24 -8.80 -9.44
N LEU A 132 -13.67 -8.87 -10.64
CA LEU A 132 -14.40 -8.85 -11.91
C LEU A 132 -14.83 -10.25 -12.36
N GLU A 133 -14.36 -11.31 -11.69
CA GLU A 133 -14.82 -12.67 -11.93
C GLU A 133 -16.33 -12.79 -11.67
N SER A 134 -17.00 -13.55 -12.54
CA SER A 134 -18.39 -13.93 -12.37
C SER A 134 -18.54 -14.93 -11.22
N VAL A 135 -19.61 -14.79 -10.44
CA VAL A 135 -19.99 -15.68 -9.36
C VAL A 135 -21.17 -16.53 -9.80
N ASP A 136 -21.10 -17.84 -9.57
CA ASP A 136 -22.27 -18.70 -9.72
C ASP A 136 -23.23 -18.48 -8.55
N LEU A 137 -24.39 -17.91 -8.86
CA LEU A 137 -25.44 -17.59 -7.89
C LEU A 137 -26.22 -18.82 -7.42
N LYS A 138 -26.07 -19.98 -8.07
CA LYS A 138 -26.74 -21.21 -7.64
C LYS A 138 -26.14 -21.80 -6.36
N THR A 139 -24.89 -21.44 -6.06
CA THR A 139 -24.11 -22.03 -4.98
C THR A 139 -23.91 -21.09 -3.79
N ASN A 140 -24.30 -19.82 -3.90
CA ASN A 140 -24.02 -18.79 -2.88
C ASN A 140 -25.28 -17.98 -2.56
N ASP A 141 -25.52 -17.75 -1.26
CA ASP A 141 -26.66 -16.98 -0.74
C ASP A 141 -26.32 -15.50 -0.46
N TRP A 142 -25.32 -14.95 -1.16
CA TRP A 142 -24.82 -13.59 -0.90
C TRP A 142 -25.77 -12.50 -1.41
N VAL A 143 -25.80 -11.35 -0.72
CA VAL A 143 -26.62 -10.19 -1.08
C VAL A 143 -25.93 -9.36 -2.17
N ASN A 144 -26.50 -9.33 -3.38
CA ASN A 144 -26.04 -8.47 -4.47
C ASN A 144 -26.58 -7.03 -4.27
N PHE A 145 -25.68 -6.05 -4.23
CA PHE A 145 -26.02 -4.64 -3.99
C PHE A 145 -26.27 -3.83 -5.28
N VAL A 146 -26.00 -4.40 -6.47
CA VAL A 146 -26.05 -3.69 -7.75
C VAL A 146 -27.23 -4.14 -8.61
N HIS A 147 -27.45 -5.44 -8.76
CA HIS A 147 -28.52 -5.98 -9.61
C HIS A 147 -29.27 -7.13 -8.93
N THR A 148 -30.59 -6.94 -8.75
CA THR A 148 -31.50 -8.01 -8.30
C THR A 148 -31.73 -9.08 -9.36
N ASP A 149 -31.52 -8.73 -10.63
CA ASP A 149 -31.99 -9.51 -11.77
C ASP A 149 -31.03 -10.62 -12.22
N LYS A 150 -29.93 -10.83 -11.47
CA LYS A 150 -29.01 -11.98 -11.59
C LYS A 150 -28.39 -12.19 -12.98
N VAL A 151 -28.31 -11.16 -13.82
CA VAL A 151 -27.64 -11.22 -15.13
C VAL A 151 -26.12 -11.19 -14.91
N ILE A 152 -25.57 -12.34 -14.53
CA ILE A 152 -24.14 -12.59 -14.25
C ILE A 152 -23.58 -11.65 -13.17
N ALA A 153 -23.80 -12.03 -11.90
CA ALA A 153 -23.23 -11.28 -10.78
C ALA A 153 -21.70 -11.40 -10.76
N LYS A 154 -21.03 -10.29 -10.46
CA LYS A 154 -19.58 -10.26 -10.24
C LYS A 154 -19.26 -10.14 -8.75
N ARG A 155 -18.08 -10.59 -8.33
CA ARG A 155 -17.69 -10.59 -6.90
C ARG A 155 -17.76 -9.20 -6.25
N HIS A 156 -17.40 -8.13 -6.98
CA HIS A 156 -17.45 -6.78 -6.40
C HIS A 156 -18.87 -6.31 -6.02
N GLU A 157 -19.90 -6.86 -6.66
CA GLU A 157 -21.29 -6.44 -6.41
C GLU A 157 -21.79 -6.84 -5.01
N PHE A 158 -21.04 -7.69 -4.31
CA PHE A 158 -21.32 -8.12 -2.93
C PHE A 158 -20.57 -7.30 -1.87
N LEU A 159 -19.65 -6.43 -2.28
CA LEU A 159 -18.82 -5.62 -1.37
C LEU A 159 -19.49 -4.32 -0.92
N GLY A 160 -20.59 -3.94 -1.57
CA GLY A 160 -21.34 -2.72 -1.32
C GLY A 160 -21.83 -2.09 -2.63
N PRO A 161 -22.60 -0.99 -2.57
CA PRO A 161 -23.14 -0.34 -3.76
C PRO A 161 -22.12 0.43 -4.60
N ASP A 162 -21.06 0.99 -3.99
CA ASP A 162 -19.95 1.66 -4.72
C ASP A 162 -18.59 1.32 -4.07
N PRO A 163 -18.12 0.06 -4.18
CA PRO A 163 -16.90 -0.38 -3.53
C PRO A 163 -15.67 0.20 -4.22
N ARG A 164 -14.82 0.86 -3.43
CA ARG A 164 -13.57 1.47 -3.88
C ARG A 164 -12.40 0.99 -3.03
N VAL A 165 -11.27 0.78 -3.67
CA VAL A 165 -10.03 0.43 -2.98
C VAL A 165 -9.33 1.71 -2.56
N ALA A 166 -9.27 1.96 -1.25
CA ALA A 166 -8.64 3.13 -0.65
C ALA A 166 -7.14 2.92 -0.32
N GLY A 167 -6.68 1.65 -0.34
CA GLY A 167 -5.29 1.28 -0.14
C GLY A 167 -5.14 -0.12 0.43
N TYR A 168 -3.95 -0.40 0.94
CA TYR A 168 -3.57 -1.69 1.51
C TYR A 168 -2.98 -1.49 2.89
N TYR A 169 -3.24 -2.44 3.79
CA TYR A 169 -2.64 -2.54 5.10
C TYR A 169 -1.82 -3.82 5.17
N TYR A 170 -0.57 -3.69 5.62
CA TYR A 170 0.31 -4.82 5.88
C TYR A 170 0.26 -5.10 7.38
N ASP A 171 -0.08 -6.33 7.75
CA ASP A 171 -0.07 -6.75 9.15
C ASP A 171 1.37 -7.03 9.65
N ASP A 172 1.48 -7.52 10.88
CA ASP A 172 2.75 -7.89 11.51
C ASP A 172 3.44 -9.09 10.84
N ARG A 173 2.70 -9.87 10.04
CA ARG A 173 3.20 -11.01 9.27
C ARG A 173 3.57 -10.64 7.84
N GLY A 174 3.25 -9.42 7.42
CA GLY A 174 3.42 -8.94 6.04
C GLY A 174 2.29 -9.35 5.10
N ASP A 175 1.19 -9.90 5.63
CA ASP A 175 0.01 -10.19 4.83
C ASP A 175 -0.77 -8.90 4.53
N ILE A 176 -1.43 -8.88 3.39
CA ILE A 176 -2.13 -7.71 2.84
C ILE A 176 -3.62 -7.79 3.14
N HIS A 177 -4.14 -6.75 3.78
CA HIS A 177 -5.58 -6.48 3.87
C HIS A 177 -5.96 -5.28 3.00
N ILE A 178 -7.08 -5.40 2.30
CA ILE A 178 -7.61 -4.30 1.47
C ILE A 178 -8.37 -3.31 2.36
N ARG A 179 -8.05 -2.03 2.22
CA ARG A 179 -8.84 -0.94 2.79
C ARG A 179 -9.89 -0.51 1.79
N TRP A 180 -11.14 -0.67 2.20
CA TRP A 180 -12.30 -0.33 1.41
C TRP A 180 -12.86 1.04 1.80
N TRP A 181 -13.32 1.76 0.79
CA TRP A 181 -14.21 2.90 0.91
C TRP A 181 -15.44 2.62 0.06
N ASP A 182 -16.63 2.71 0.64
CA ASP A 182 -17.87 2.66 -0.15
C ASP A 182 -18.39 4.08 -0.37
N GLY A 183 -18.43 4.51 -1.63
CA GLY A 183 -18.83 5.88 -1.99
C GLY A 183 -20.30 6.18 -1.73
N PHE A 184 -21.17 5.17 -1.74
CA PHE A 184 -22.60 5.32 -1.50
C PHE A 184 -22.92 5.31 0.00
N LEU A 185 -22.37 4.34 0.74
CA LEU A 185 -22.55 4.22 2.19
C LEU A 185 -21.72 5.23 2.98
N SER A 186 -20.73 5.87 2.34
CA SER A 186 -19.76 6.75 2.99
C SER A 186 -19.00 6.09 4.15
N ASP A 187 -18.73 4.79 4.02
CA ASP A 187 -18.13 3.94 5.05
C ASP A 187 -16.72 3.48 4.68
N GLN A 188 -15.85 3.38 5.69
CA GLN A 188 -14.51 2.82 5.59
C GLN A 188 -14.45 1.47 6.32
N TRP A 189 -13.93 0.44 5.68
CA TRP A 189 -13.85 -0.88 6.28
C TRP A 189 -12.66 -1.72 5.78
N MET A 190 -12.29 -2.72 6.58
CA MET A 190 -11.16 -3.63 6.34
C MET A 190 -11.48 -4.95 7.06
N GLY A 191 -11.54 -6.04 6.30
CA GLY A 191 -12.05 -7.33 6.80
C GLY A 191 -13.44 -7.19 7.41
N SER A 192 -13.61 -7.66 8.66
CA SER A 192 -14.91 -7.62 9.35
C SER A 192 -15.21 -6.34 10.13
N LYS A 193 -14.31 -5.35 10.09
CA LYS A 193 -14.42 -4.15 10.91
C LYS A 193 -14.50 -2.89 10.07
N LYS A 194 -15.33 -1.96 10.52
CA LYS A 194 -15.20 -0.56 10.12
C LYS A 194 -13.93 0.00 10.77
N TRP A 195 -13.11 0.69 10.00
CA TRP A 195 -11.96 1.42 10.55
C TRP A 195 -12.23 2.91 10.44
N LYS A 196 -11.65 3.67 11.35
CA LYS A 196 -11.67 5.13 11.28
C LYS A 196 -10.25 5.61 11.12
N LEU A 197 -10.08 6.59 10.23
CA LEU A 197 -8.81 7.29 10.16
C LEU A 197 -8.63 8.05 11.48
N GLY A 198 -7.51 7.82 12.14
CA GLY A 198 -7.03 8.63 13.24
C GLY A 198 -5.90 9.54 12.77
N VAL A 199 -5.63 10.57 13.56
CA VAL A 199 -4.45 11.40 13.41
C VAL A 199 -3.74 11.49 14.75
N ARG A 200 -2.41 11.44 14.72
CA ARG A 200 -1.54 11.68 15.88
C ARG A 200 -0.55 12.78 15.55
N TRP A 201 -0.14 13.54 16.55
CA TRP A 201 0.91 14.54 16.39
C TRP A 201 2.27 13.84 16.43
N ASP A 202 3.18 14.16 15.50
CA ASP A 202 4.55 13.61 15.46
C ASP A 202 5.61 14.56 16.06
N GLY A 203 5.20 15.73 16.55
CA GLY A 203 6.09 16.81 16.99
C GLY A 203 6.16 17.96 15.99
N SER A 204 5.83 17.72 14.72
CA SER A 204 5.91 18.70 13.63
C SER A 204 4.62 18.84 12.82
N GLN A 205 3.91 17.73 12.60
CA GLN A 205 2.68 17.66 11.81
C GLN A 205 1.75 16.57 12.33
N TRP A 206 0.48 16.70 11.98
CA TRP A 206 -0.49 15.62 12.15
C TRP A 206 -0.21 14.54 11.12
N ILE A 207 0.05 13.32 11.58
CA ILE A 207 0.24 12.15 10.71
C ILE A 207 -0.93 11.19 10.87
N GLU A 208 -1.23 10.48 9.78
CA GLU A 208 -2.23 9.42 9.80
C GLU A 208 -1.83 8.32 10.80
N HIS A 209 -2.80 7.87 11.58
CA HIS A 209 -2.66 6.73 12.47
C HIS A 209 -3.93 5.88 12.36
N TYR A 210 -3.75 4.57 12.18
CA TYR A 210 -4.87 3.65 12.03
C TYR A 210 -5.21 3.05 13.39
N THR A 211 -6.49 3.14 13.77
CA THR A 211 -7.07 2.56 14.99
C THR A 211 -8.16 1.58 14.65
#